data_AF-A0A9X6Z5I2-F1
#
_entry.id   AF-A0A9X6Z5I2-F1
#
_cell.length_a   1.000
_cell.length_b   1.000
_cell.length_c   1.000
_cell.angle_alpha   90.00
_cell.angle_beta   90.00
_cell.angle_gamma   90.00
#
_symmetry.space_group_name_H-M   'P 1'
#
loop_
_entity.id
_entity.type
_entity.pdbx_description
1 polymer ?
#
loop_
_entity_poly.entity_id
_entity_poly.type
_entity_poly.pdbx_seq_one_letter_code
_entity_poly.pdbx_strand_id
1 'polypeptide(L)'
;MNTTLNKKGMELVELKTRLEGALADNFIKEAMTDLIHKKLNTEEAKIVLSAPSANALMRQLEGMSQYRMPEEKIMLKKIIEITDSIKKHAQPVQSERNWHQRQSQKQYHLKFLVDVDIEKNTAVVVKHIGLGAEFLKNYFKVSDDKKLKILMRKNGFLHQYVDMRLYAVINKVLKGISDNHKQGIRISTSESYFASDVEMYNINVQFEFSSKENINDVGKQIAYMLRRLEDDVRLKEI
;
A
#
# COMPACT_ATOMS: atom_id res chain seq x y z
N MET A 1 -0.01 2.50 -17.41
CA MET A 1 -0.77 3.77 -17.29
C MET A 1 -1.71 3.65 -16.11
N ASN A 2 -1.48 4.42 -15.04
CA ASN A 2 -2.48 4.61 -13.99
C ASN A 2 -3.51 5.59 -14.52
N THR A 3 -4.70 5.10 -14.84
CA THR A 3 -5.81 5.87 -15.40
C THR A 3 -7.05 5.60 -14.58
N THR A 4 -7.85 6.65 -14.39
CA THR A 4 -9.15 6.55 -13.72
C THR A 4 -10.30 6.29 -14.69
N LEU A 5 -9.99 6.01 -15.96
CA LEU A 5 -10.98 5.73 -17.00
C LEU A 5 -11.49 4.28 -16.95
N ASN A 6 -12.77 4.12 -17.26
CA ASN A 6 -13.37 2.81 -17.50
C ASN A 6 -13.00 2.27 -18.89
N LYS A 7 -13.49 1.08 -19.24
CA LYS A 7 -13.20 0.41 -20.51
C LYS A 7 -13.52 1.29 -21.73
N LYS A 8 -14.64 2.00 -21.70
CA LYS A 8 -15.06 2.86 -22.81
C LYS A 8 -14.17 4.09 -22.92
N GLY A 9 -13.85 4.75 -21.80
CA GLY A 9 -12.90 5.86 -21.79
C GLY A 9 -11.52 5.47 -22.35
N MET A 10 -11.03 4.28 -21.99
CA MET A 10 -9.77 3.75 -22.54
C MET A 10 -9.82 3.46 -24.04
N GLU A 11 -10.94 2.94 -24.55
CA GLU A 11 -11.15 2.72 -25.99
C GLU A 11 -11.05 4.05 -26.77
N LEU A 12 -11.65 5.13 -26.25
CA LEU A 12 -11.60 6.46 -26.87
C LEU A 12 -10.17 7.00 -26.92
N VAL A 13 -9.40 6.86 -25.84
CA VAL A 13 -7.97 7.25 -25.78
C VAL A 13 -7.12 6.43 -26.74
N GLU A 14 -7.39 5.14 -26.88
CA GLU A 14 -6.66 4.26 -27.81
C GLU A 14 -6.90 4.68 -29.27
N LEU A 15 -8.15 4.97 -29.63
CA LEU A 15 -8.48 5.48 -30.97
C LEU A 15 -7.78 6.82 -31.26
N LYS A 16 -7.69 7.70 -30.26
CA LYS A 16 -6.97 8.97 -30.38
C LYS A 16 -5.45 8.77 -30.56
N THR A 17 -4.86 7.89 -29.76
CA THR A 17 -3.43 7.53 -29.89
C THR A 17 -3.11 6.99 -31.27
N ARG A 18 -3.99 6.14 -31.83
CA ARG A 18 -3.84 5.61 -33.19
C ARG A 18 -3.98 6.69 -34.26
N LEU A 19 -4.94 7.61 -34.10
CA LEU A 19 -5.10 8.75 -34.99
C LEU A 19 -3.86 9.67 -34.99
N GLU A 20 -3.27 9.90 -33.82
CA GLU A 20 -2.02 10.66 -33.68
C GLU A 20 -0.85 9.99 -34.38
N GLY A 21 -0.71 8.66 -34.23
CA GLY A 21 0.31 7.89 -34.95
C GLY A 21 0.12 7.92 -36.48
N ALA A 22 -1.09 8.15 -36.95
CA ALA A 22 -1.43 8.26 -38.37
C ALA A 22 -1.24 9.67 -38.96
N LEU A 23 -0.91 10.70 -38.16
CA LEU A 23 -0.85 12.09 -38.63
C LEU A 23 0.19 12.36 -39.73
N ALA A 24 1.19 11.48 -39.87
CA ALA A 24 2.23 11.62 -40.89
C ALA A 24 1.77 11.25 -42.31
N ASP A 25 0.64 10.55 -42.45
CA ASP A 25 0.09 10.08 -43.72
C ASP A 25 -1.38 10.51 -43.85
N ASN A 26 -1.67 11.39 -44.81
CA ASN A 26 -3.01 11.95 -45.01
C ASN A 26 -4.05 10.86 -45.34
N PHE A 27 -3.69 9.83 -46.09
CA PHE A 27 -4.60 8.74 -46.42
C PHE A 27 -4.95 7.90 -45.18
N ILE A 28 -3.94 7.57 -44.36
CA ILE A 28 -4.16 6.82 -43.12
C ILE A 28 -4.96 7.66 -42.12
N LYS A 29 -4.69 8.96 -42.04
CA LYS A 29 -5.43 9.90 -41.18
C LYS A 29 -6.92 9.99 -41.56
N GLU A 30 -7.24 10.09 -42.85
CA GLU A 30 -8.63 10.08 -43.34
C GLU A 30 -9.32 8.75 -43.02
N ALA A 31 -8.68 7.61 -43.34
CA ALA A 31 -9.20 6.29 -43.02
C ALA A 31 -9.45 6.09 -41.52
N MET A 32 -8.57 6.60 -40.65
CA MET A 32 -8.76 6.57 -39.21
C MET A 32 -9.89 7.47 -38.73
N THR A 33 -10.09 8.62 -39.36
CA THR A 33 -11.20 9.54 -39.05
C THR A 33 -12.54 8.89 -39.39
N ASP A 34 -12.64 8.25 -40.57
CA ASP A 34 -13.82 7.48 -40.98
C ASP A 34 -14.10 6.31 -40.04
N LEU A 35 -13.05 5.60 -39.62
CA LEU A 35 -13.18 4.50 -38.66
C LEU A 35 -13.75 4.98 -37.33
N ILE A 36 -13.32 6.15 -36.86
CA ILE A 36 -13.81 6.77 -35.63
C ILE A 36 -15.31 7.09 -35.77
N HIS A 37 -15.72 7.72 -36.88
CA HIS A 37 -17.13 8.01 -37.14
C HIS A 37 -18.02 6.77 -37.27
N LYS A 38 -17.47 5.64 -37.75
CA LYS A 38 -18.21 4.37 -37.85
C LYS A 38 -18.34 3.62 -36.53
N LYS A 39 -17.31 3.70 -35.67
CA LYS A 39 -17.25 2.94 -34.42
C LYS A 39 -17.92 3.63 -33.23
N LEU A 40 -17.95 4.96 -33.25
CA LEU A 40 -18.41 5.77 -32.14
C LEU A 40 -19.71 6.48 -32.48
N ASN A 41 -20.51 6.82 -31.46
CA ASN A 41 -21.63 7.73 -31.68
C ASN A 41 -21.11 9.16 -32.00
N THR A 42 -22.01 10.02 -32.47
CA THR A 42 -21.65 11.37 -32.93
C THR A 42 -20.92 12.20 -31.86
N GLU A 43 -21.35 12.13 -30.61
CA GLU A 43 -20.73 12.86 -29.49
C GLU A 43 -19.35 12.31 -29.14
N GLU A 44 -19.21 10.98 -29.04
CA GLU A 44 -17.94 10.30 -28.78
C GLU A 44 -16.91 10.57 -29.89
N ALA A 45 -17.32 10.47 -31.16
CA ALA A 45 -16.46 10.79 -32.30
C ALA A 45 -15.98 12.24 -32.24
N LYS A 46 -16.89 13.17 -31.95
CA LYS A 46 -16.55 14.59 -31.80
C LYS A 46 -15.54 14.81 -30.69
N ILE A 47 -15.71 14.17 -29.52
CA ILE A 47 -14.78 14.28 -28.39
C ILE A 47 -13.38 13.78 -28.79
N VAL A 48 -13.28 12.62 -29.43
CA VAL A 48 -11.99 12.04 -29.87
C VAL A 48 -11.29 12.91 -30.92
N LEU A 49 -12.04 13.35 -31.93
CA LEU A 49 -11.47 14.11 -33.05
C LEU A 49 -11.06 15.53 -32.65
N SER A 50 -11.83 16.19 -31.77
CA SER A 50 -11.56 17.56 -31.32
C SER A 50 -10.47 17.66 -30.27
N ALA A 51 -10.17 16.59 -29.52
CA ALA A 51 -9.09 16.63 -28.54
C ALA A 51 -7.73 16.89 -29.21
N PRO A 52 -6.88 17.77 -28.66
CA PRO A 52 -5.60 18.11 -29.29
C PRO A 52 -4.54 17.00 -29.14
N SER A 53 -4.66 16.15 -28.13
CA SER A 53 -3.80 14.97 -27.94
C SER A 53 -4.51 13.86 -27.16
N ALA A 54 -3.96 12.64 -27.15
CA ALA A 54 -4.46 11.51 -26.36
C ALA A 54 -4.38 11.81 -24.87
N ASN A 55 -3.34 12.52 -24.44
CA ASN A 55 -3.19 12.99 -23.06
C ASN A 55 -4.24 14.05 -22.69
N ALA A 56 -4.55 14.98 -23.60
CA ALA A 56 -5.60 15.97 -23.39
C ALA A 56 -6.99 15.32 -23.32
N LEU A 57 -7.25 14.36 -24.23
CA LEU A 57 -8.46 13.56 -24.23
C LEU A 57 -8.61 12.79 -22.91
N MET A 58 -7.54 12.14 -22.44
CA MET A 58 -7.56 11.41 -21.18
C MET A 58 -8.01 12.32 -20.02
N ARG A 59 -7.41 13.50 -19.86
CA ARG A 59 -7.79 14.47 -18.82
C ARG A 59 -9.25 14.94 -18.93
N GLN A 60 -9.72 15.16 -20.16
CA GLN A 60 -11.12 15.53 -20.40
C GLN A 60 -12.08 14.42 -19.96
N LEU A 61 -11.80 13.17 -20.35
CA LEU A 61 -12.63 12.01 -20.01
C LEU A 61 -12.64 11.72 -18.50
N GLU A 62 -11.56 12.00 -17.79
CA GLU A 62 -11.50 11.87 -16.32
C GLU A 62 -12.48 12.81 -15.60
N GLY A 63 -12.83 13.94 -16.22
CA GLY A 63 -13.87 14.86 -15.74
C GLY A 63 -15.29 14.45 -16.08
N MET A 64 -15.50 13.37 -16.85
CA MET A 64 -16.81 12.93 -17.32
C MET A 64 -17.25 11.66 -16.60
N SER A 65 -18.32 11.74 -15.81
CA SER A 65 -18.81 10.64 -14.97
C SER A 65 -19.04 9.33 -15.74
N GLN A 66 -19.56 9.41 -16.97
CA GLN A 66 -19.83 8.24 -17.83
C GLN A 66 -18.57 7.47 -18.29
N TYR A 67 -17.40 8.11 -18.29
CA TYR A 67 -16.13 7.49 -18.71
C TYR A 67 -15.20 7.22 -17.52
N ARG A 68 -15.55 7.70 -16.33
CA ARG A 68 -14.83 7.44 -15.09
C ARG A 68 -15.11 6.01 -14.61
N MET A 69 -14.08 5.39 -14.07
CA MET A 69 -14.17 4.11 -13.38
C MET A 69 -14.83 4.31 -12.00
N PRO A 70 -15.64 3.35 -11.52
CA PRO A 70 -16.18 3.40 -10.16
C PRO A 70 -15.08 3.56 -9.12
N GLU A 71 -15.32 4.38 -8.09
CA GLU A 71 -14.30 4.73 -7.09
C GLU A 71 -13.79 3.49 -6.34
N GLU A 72 -14.66 2.54 -6.03
CA GLU A 72 -14.31 1.23 -5.46
C GLU A 72 -13.26 0.48 -6.30
N LYS A 73 -13.40 0.51 -7.63
CA LYS A 73 -12.44 -0.15 -8.52
C LYS A 73 -11.11 0.62 -8.57
N ILE A 74 -11.14 1.95 -8.49
CA ILE A 74 -9.94 2.77 -8.39
C ILE A 74 -9.20 2.48 -7.08
N MET A 75 -9.93 2.40 -5.95
CA MET A 75 -9.38 2.05 -4.64
C MET A 75 -8.70 0.68 -4.67
N LEU A 76 -9.43 -0.35 -5.14
CA LEU A 76 -8.91 -1.71 -5.19
C LEU A 76 -7.62 -1.79 -6.03
N LYS A 77 -7.58 -1.08 -7.16
CA LYS A 77 -6.40 -1.07 -8.03
C LYS A 77 -5.19 -0.42 -7.34
N LYS A 78 -5.39 0.71 -6.67
CA LYS A 78 -4.35 1.36 -5.85
C LYS A 78 -3.88 0.46 -4.71
N ILE A 79 -4.79 -0.22 -4.00
CA ILE A 79 -4.48 -1.17 -2.93
C ILE A 79 -3.56 -2.29 -3.45
N ILE A 80 -3.89 -2.87 -4.61
CA ILE A 80 -3.07 -3.91 -5.26
C ILE A 80 -1.69 -3.36 -5.61
N GLU A 81 -1.61 -2.21 -6.26
CA GLU A 81 -0.33 -1.60 -6.66
C GLU A 81 0.59 -1.32 -5.46
N ILE A 82 0.05 -0.76 -4.37
CA ILE A 82 0.81 -0.51 -3.14
C ILE A 82 1.28 -1.84 -2.53
N THR A 83 0.37 -2.82 -2.43
CA THR A 83 0.68 -4.14 -1.86
C THR A 83 1.78 -4.84 -2.62
N ASP A 84 1.70 -4.86 -3.96
CA ASP A 84 2.68 -5.52 -4.82
C ASP A 84 4.04 -4.83 -4.77
N SER A 85 4.04 -3.49 -4.75
CA SER A 85 5.26 -2.71 -4.57
C SER A 85 5.97 -3.06 -3.26
N ILE A 86 5.25 -3.09 -2.14
CA ILE A 86 5.82 -3.45 -0.82
C ILE A 86 6.35 -4.88 -0.84
N LYS A 87 5.55 -5.85 -1.32
CA LYS A 87 5.96 -7.27 -1.37
C LYS A 87 7.20 -7.48 -2.22
N LYS A 88 7.29 -6.80 -3.37
CA LYS A 88 8.46 -6.83 -4.26
C LYS A 88 9.72 -6.37 -3.53
N HIS A 89 9.66 -5.23 -2.83
CA HIS A 89 10.81 -4.65 -2.15
C HIS A 89 11.13 -5.27 -0.79
N ALA A 90 10.22 -6.09 -0.24
CA ALA A 90 10.46 -6.85 0.98
C ALA A 90 11.43 -8.02 0.78
N GLN A 91 11.50 -8.57 -0.44
CA GLN A 91 12.39 -9.68 -0.73
C GLN A 91 13.86 -9.26 -0.77
N PRO A 92 14.79 -10.12 -0.33
CA PRO A 92 16.21 -9.85 -0.50
C PRO A 92 16.53 -9.74 -2.00
N VAL A 93 17.24 -8.67 -2.38
CA VAL A 93 17.70 -8.50 -3.76
C VAL A 93 18.79 -9.54 -4.00
N GLN A 94 18.55 -10.51 -4.88
CA GLN A 94 19.58 -11.42 -5.36
C GLN A 94 20.58 -10.60 -6.19
N SER A 95 21.68 -10.16 -5.57
CA SER A 95 22.78 -9.60 -6.33
C SER A 95 23.56 -10.75 -6.98
N GLU A 96 23.58 -10.80 -8.31
CA GLU A 96 24.34 -11.79 -9.09
C GLU A 96 25.85 -11.81 -8.76
N ARG A 97 26.38 -10.79 -8.08
CA ARG A 97 27.81 -10.62 -7.83
C ARG A 97 28.39 -11.38 -6.64
N ASN A 98 27.58 -11.89 -5.70
CA ASN A 98 28.09 -12.54 -4.49
C ASN A 98 27.42 -13.89 -4.22
N TRP A 99 27.68 -14.88 -5.09
CA TRP A 99 27.24 -16.26 -4.92
C TRP A 99 27.85 -16.96 -3.69
N HIS A 100 28.90 -16.38 -3.09
CA HIS A 100 29.67 -16.99 -1.98
C HIS A 100 29.39 -16.44 -0.58
N GLN A 101 28.56 -15.39 -0.44
CA GLN A 101 28.10 -14.98 0.88
C GLN A 101 26.74 -15.62 1.15
N ARG A 102 26.76 -16.81 1.78
CA ARG A 102 25.59 -17.41 2.44
C ARG A 102 25.18 -16.56 3.66
N GLN A 103 24.80 -15.31 3.45
CA GLN A 103 23.83 -14.69 4.35
C GLN A 103 22.51 -15.37 4.02
N SER A 104 21.89 -16.02 5.01
CA SER A 104 20.55 -16.58 4.85
C SER A 104 19.67 -15.53 4.18
N GLN A 105 19.23 -15.78 2.94
CA GLN A 105 18.28 -14.92 2.27
C GLN A 105 16.94 -15.12 2.97
N LYS A 106 16.77 -14.50 4.14
CA LYS A 106 15.55 -14.52 4.92
C LYS A 106 14.46 -13.95 4.02
N GLN A 107 13.59 -14.83 3.54
CA GLN A 107 12.40 -14.43 2.83
C GLN A 107 11.44 -13.83 3.86
N TYR A 108 10.97 -12.62 3.58
CA TYR A 108 10.03 -11.93 4.44
C TYR A 108 8.61 -12.20 3.96
N HIS A 109 7.80 -12.80 4.83
CA HIS A 109 6.36 -12.95 4.64
C HIS A 109 5.63 -11.87 5.45
N LEU A 110 5.78 -10.62 5.00
CA LEU A 110 5.17 -9.47 5.67
C LEU A 110 3.64 -9.55 5.60
N LYS A 111 2.99 -9.72 6.76
CA LYS A 111 1.53 -9.55 6.91
C LYS A 111 1.20 -8.09 7.22
N PHE A 112 0.39 -7.44 6.38
CA PHE A 112 -0.08 -6.06 6.53
C PHE A 112 -1.39 -5.86 5.77
N LEU A 113 -2.12 -4.79 6.08
CA LEU A 113 -3.30 -4.32 5.36
C LEU A 113 -3.01 -2.99 4.68
N VAL A 114 -3.74 -2.68 3.62
CA VAL A 114 -3.66 -1.39 2.92
C VAL A 114 -5.07 -0.84 2.78
N ASP A 115 -5.23 0.42 3.13
CA ASP A 115 -6.46 1.19 2.93
C ASP A 115 -6.15 2.48 2.16
N VAL A 116 -7.11 2.97 1.37
CA VAL A 116 -6.95 4.12 0.48
C VAL A 116 -8.18 5.01 0.55
N ASP A 117 -7.99 6.27 0.96
CA ASP A 117 -9.00 7.32 0.93
C ASP A 117 -8.77 8.17 -0.33
N ILE A 118 -9.65 8.01 -1.33
CA ILE A 118 -9.55 8.74 -2.61
C ILE A 118 -9.80 10.23 -2.42
N GLU A 119 -10.75 10.60 -1.57
CA GLU A 119 -11.14 12.01 -1.35
C GLU A 119 -9.98 12.79 -0.75
N LYS A 120 -9.36 12.24 0.30
CA LYS A 120 -8.20 12.84 0.95
C LYS A 120 -6.90 12.58 0.20
N ASN A 121 -6.94 11.74 -0.84
CA ASN A 121 -5.78 11.24 -1.55
C ASN A 121 -4.73 10.63 -0.62
N THR A 122 -5.14 9.97 0.46
CA THR A 122 -4.24 9.32 1.41
C THR A 122 -4.30 7.80 1.26
N ALA A 123 -3.19 7.14 1.57
CA ALA A 123 -3.12 5.70 1.69
C ALA A 123 -2.48 5.35 3.03
N VAL A 124 -2.98 4.30 3.66
CA VAL A 124 -2.53 3.83 4.97
C VAL A 124 -2.15 2.36 4.86
N VAL A 125 -0.92 2.04 5.26
CA VAL A 125 -0.50 0.64 5.44
C VAL A 125 -0.53 0.34 6.93
N VAL A 126 -1.30 -0.69 7.31
CA VAL A 126 -1.46 -1.10 8.71
C VAL A 126 -0.71 -2.41 8.95
N LYS A 127 0.22 -2.38 9.91
CA LYS A 127 0.86 -3.58 10.44
C LYS A 127 0.27 -3.88 11.81
N HIS A 128 -0.39 -5.03 11.91
CA HIS A 128 -0.81 -5.60 13.19
C HIS A 128 0.40 -6.26 13.86
N ILE A 129 0.66 -5.89 15.10
CA ILE A 129 1.67 -6.51 15.95
C ILE A 129 0.94 -7.08 17.16
N GLY A 130 0.83 -8.41 17.18
CA GLY A 130 0.27 -9.15 18.30
C GLY A 130 1.36 -9.64 19.24
N LEU A 131 1.13 -9.48 20.54
CA LEU A 131 1.95 -10.05 21.58
C LEU A 131 1.37 -11.39 22.02
N GLY A 132 2.07 -12.46 21.68
CA GLY A 132 1.75 -13.81 22.13
C GLY A 132 2.13 -14.07 23.59
N ALA A 133 1.71 -15.22 24.11
CA ALA A 133 2.01 -15.64 25.48
C ALA A 133 3.52 -15.75 25.78
N GLU A 134 4.35 -16.10 24.79
CA GLU A 134 5.81 -16.20 24.94
C GLU A 134 6.46 -14.84 25.22
N PHE A 135 6.02 -13.79 24.52
CA PHE A 135 6.46 -12.42 24.80
C PHE A 135 6.18 -12.04 26.25
N LEU A 136 4.96 -12.34 26.73
CA LEU A 136 4.56 -12.08 28.11
C LEU A 136 5.40 -12.91 29.10
N LYS A 137 5.65 -14.19 28.82
CA LYS A 137 6.47 -15.07 29.68
C LYS A 137 7.89 -14.55 29.85
N ASN A 138 8.54 -14.15 28.74
CA ASN A 138 9.91 -13.64 28.75
C ASN A 138 9.98 -12.28 29.44
N TYR A 139 9.08 -11.37 29.08
CA TYR A 139 9.13 -10.00 29.56
C TYR A 139 8.77 -9.85 31.05
N PHE A 140 7.76 -10.60 31.53
CA PHE A 140 7.36 -10.60 32.94
C PHE A 140 8.10 -11.63 33.79
N LYS A 141 9.02 -12.41 33.20
CA LYS A 141 9.76 -13.50 33.86
C LYS A 141 8.83 -14.46 34.61
N VAL A 142 7.69 -14.80 34.00
CA VAL A 142 6.68 -15.68 34.61
C VAL A 142 6.98 -17.12 34.18
N SER A 143 7.48 -17.92 35.13
CA SER A 143 7.81 -19.34 34.91
C SER A 143 6.65 -20.30 35.16
N ASP A 144 5.56 -19.81 35.77
CA ASP A 144 4.41 -20.63 36.18
C ASP A 144 3.16 -20.28 35.35
N ASP A 145 2.66 -21.26 34.59
CA ASP A 145 1.47 -21.14 33.76
C ASP A 145 0.20 -20.79 34.57
N LYS A 146 0.10 -21.16 35.86
CA LYS A 146 -1.01 -20.72 36.71
C LYS A 146 -0.93 -19.22 36.99
N LYS A 147 0.26 -18.68 37.25
CA LYS A 147 0.46 -17.24 37.47
C LYS A 147 0.20 -16.45 36.19
N LEU A 148 0.59 -16.98 35.03
CA LEU A 148 0.27 -16.38 33.74
C LEU A 148 -1.24 -16.31 33.50
N LYS A 149 -1.97 -17.43 33.72
CA LYS A 149 -3.44 -17.46 33.63
C LYS A 149 -4.11 -16.50 34.61
N ILE A 150 -3.58 -16.35 35.82
CA ILE A 150 -4.09 -15.40 36.82
C ILE A 150 -3.84 -13.95 36.38
N LEU A 151 -2.67 -13.64 35.81
CA LEU A 151 -2.35 -12.32 35.25
C LEU A 151 -3.25 -11.96 34.06
N MET A 152 -3.50 -12.91 33.17
CA MET A 152 -4.41 -12.74 32.03
C MET A 152 -5.88 -12.59 32.47
N ARG A 153 -6.27 -13.17 33.62
CA ARG A 153 -7.63 -13.08 34.19
C ARG A 153 -7.89 -11.82 35.03
N LYS A 154 -6.85 -11.16 35.55
CA LYS A 154 -7.00 -9.90 36.28
C LYS A 154 -7.29 -8.78 35.27
N ASN A 155 -8.58 -8.62 34.95
CA ASN A 155 -9.09 -7.49 34.17
C ASN A 155 -8.48 -6.18 34.69
N GLY A 156 -7.87 -5.41 33.78
CA GLY A 156 -7.34 -4.08 34.06
C GLY A 156 -5.83 -3.99 34.30
N PHE A 157 -5.20 -4.92 35.04
CA PHE A 157 -3.76 -4.77 35.35
C PHE A 157 -2.85 -5.08 34.16
N LEU A 158 -3.11 -6.20 33.47
CA LEU A 158 -2.36 -6.54 32.26
C LEU A 158 -2.66 -5.52 31.15
N HIS A 159 -3.89 -5.02 31.05
CA HIS A 159 -4.28 -4.01 30.06
C HIS A 159 -3.55 -2.67 30.30
N GLN A 160 -3.57 -2.12 31.52
CA GLN A 160 -2.87 -0.86 31.84
C GLN A 160 -1.35 -0.98 31.71
N TYR A 161 -0.77 -2.12 32.12
CA TYR A 161 0.68 -2.31 32.05
C TYR A 161 1.15 -2.60 30.62
N VAL A 162 0.40 -3.38 29.86
CA VAL A 162 0.67 -3.64 28.43
C VAL A 162 0.46 -2.35 27.64
N ASP A 163 -0.60 -1.56 27.87
CA ASP A 163 -0.81 -0.26 27.20
C ASP A 163 0.39 0.68 27.39
N MET A 164 0.83 0.88 28.64
CA MET A 164 1.92 1.81 28.92
C MET A 164 3.26 1.35 28.34
N ARG A 165 3.58 0.05 28.42
CA ARG A 165 4.89 -0.48 28.01
C ARG A 165 4.96 -0.83 26.53
N LEU A 166 3.90 -1.37 25.94
CA LEU A 166 3.86 -1.75 24.54
C LEU A 166 4.00 -0.53 23.64
N TYR A 167 3.23 0.52 23.94
CA TYR A 167 3.33 1.80 23.26
C TYR A 167 4.77 2.35 23.33
N ALA A 168 5.41 2.28 24.50
CA ALA A 168 6.79 2.74 24.69
C ALA A 168 7.83 1.90 23.92
N VAL A 169 7.71 0.56 23.91
CA VAL A 169 8.61 -0.34 23.17
C VAL A 169 8.50 -0.10 21.67
N ILE A 170 7.27 -0.04 21.14
CA ILE A 170 7.00 0.23 19.74
C ILE A 170 7.50 1.62 19.36
N ASN A 171 7.19 2.66 20.14
CA ASN A 171 7.68 4.01 19.86
C ASN A 171 9.20 4.11 19.89
N LYS A 172 9.90 3.33 20.73
CA LYS A 172 11.36 3.27 20.70
C LYS A 172 11.88 2.61 19.42
N VAL A 173 11.24 1.55 18.92
CA VAL A 173 11.57 0.96 17.61
C VAL A 173 11.28 1.96 16.49
N LEU A 174 10.10 2.56 16.50
CA LEU A 174 9.67 3.54 15.50
C LEU A 174 10.55 4.78 15.48
N LYS A 175 11.03 5.25 16.63
CA LYS A 175 12.01 6.34 16.69
C LYS A 175 13.31 5.98 15.97
N GLY A 176 13.85 4.79 16.24
CA GLY A 176 15.05 4.30 15.53
C GLY A 176 14.84 4.12 14.02
N ILE A 177 13.62 3.83 13.58
CA ILE A 177 13.24 3.77 12.16
C ILE A 177 13.11 5.19 11.58
N SER A 178 12.41 6.09 12.28
CA SER A 178 12.12 7.47 11.86
C SER A 178 13.37 8.31 11.73
N ASP A 179 14.35 8.14 12.62
CA ASP A 179 15.64 8.86 12.58
C ASP A 179 16.44 8.55 11.31
N ASN A 180 16.11 7.45 10.61
CA ASN A 180 16.76 7.00 9.37
C ASN A 180 15.84 7.12 8.12
N HIS A 181 14.66 7.73 8.27
CA HIS A 181 13.62 7.76 7.23
C HIS A 181 13.57 9.08 6.45
N LYS A 182 13.14 9.04 5.18
CA LYS A 182 12.96 10.24 4.33
C LYS A 182 11.62 10.93 4.59
N GLN A 183 11.51 12.23 4.33
CA GLN A 183 10.25 12.96 4.45
C GLN A 183 9.14 12.33 3.57
N GLY A 184 7.90 12.25 4.07
CA GLY A 184 6.73 11.87 3.25
C GLY A 184 5.83 10.74 3.78
N ILE A 185 6.29 9.96 4.77
CA ILE A 185 5.47 8.93 5.44
C ILE A 185 5.27 9.32 6.90
N ARG A 186 4.01 9.50 7.30
CA ARG A 186 3.62 9.71 8.68
C ARG A 186 3.43 8.36 9.34
N ILE A 187 4.06 8.18 10.50
CA ILE A 187 3.96 6.96 11.29
C ILE A 187 3.10 7.27 12.52
N SER A 188 2.09 6.44 12.78
CA SER A 188 1.28 6.52 14.00
C SER A 188 1.02 5.12 14.56
N THR A 189 0.60 5.08 15.81
CA THR A 189 0.27 3.85 16.54
C THR A 189 -1.10 4.00 17.16
N SER A 190 -1.88 2.92 17.18
CA SER A 190 -3.12 2.87 17.96
C SER A 190 -2.82 2.72 19.45
N GLU A 191 -3.84 2.94 20.28
CA GLU A 191 -3.89 2.36 21.62
C GLU A 191 -3.81 0.83 21.52
N SER A 192 -3.35 0.16 22.58
CA SER A 192 -3.34 -1.30 22.57
C SER A 192 -4.73 -1.85 22.85
N TYR A 193 -5.06 -2.98 22.25
CA TYR A 193 -6.37 -3.61 22.43
C TYR A 193 -6.21 -5.13 22.54
N PHE A 194 -7.09 -5.75 23.33
CA PHE A 194 -7.13 -7.20 23.46
C PHE A 194 -8.07 -7.79 22.40
N ALA A 195 -7.52 -8.63 21.52
CA ALA A 195 -8.30 -9.37 20.52
C ALA A 195 -8.66 -10.74 21.11
N SER A 196 -9.92 -10.87 21.54
CA SER A 196 -10.42 -12.04 22.28
C SER A 196 -10.49 -13.31 21.44
N ASP A 197 -10.65 -13.18 20.12
CA ASP A 197 -10.68 -14.27 19.15
C ASP A 197 -9.35 -15.01 19.04
N VAL A 198 -8.24 -14.29 19.21
CA VAL A 198 -6.87 -14.84 19.15
C VAL A 198 -6.15 -14.80 20.49
N GLU A 199 -6.83 -14.35 21.55
CA GLU A 199 -6.31 -14.17 22.91
C GLU A 199 -4.96 -13.39 22.99
N MET A 200 -4.80 -12.34 22.17
CA MET A 200 -3.58 -11.53 22.13
C MET A 200 -3.84 -10.04 22.37
N TYR A 201 -2.87 -9.38 23.00
CA TYR A 201 -2.81 -7.91 22.98
C TYR A 201 -2.18 -7.45 21.67
N ASN A 202 -2.79 -6.47 21.03
CA ASN A 202 -2.39 -5.97 19.73
C ASN A 202 -2.16 -4.46 19.78
N ILE A 203 -1.26 -4.01 18.91
CA ILE A 203 -1.07 -2.61 18.55
C ILE A 203 -0.98 -2.51 17.03
N ASN A 204 -1.66 -1.51 16.48
CA ASN A 204 -1.61 -1.22 15.06
C ASN A 204 -0.55 -0.15 14.83
N VAL A 205 0.43 -0.45 13.98
CA VAL A 205 1.34 0.55 13.44
C VAL A 205 0.81 0.95 12.07
N GLN A 206 0.58 2.25 11.87
CA GLN A 206 0.06 2.81 10.63
C GLN A 206 1.14 3.64 9.94
N PHE A 207 1.30 3.42 8.64
CA PHE A 207 2.13 4.21 7.74
C PHE A 207 1.23 4.94 6.76
N GLU A 208 0.98 6.22 7.04
CA GLU A 208 0.14 7.08 6.22
C GLU A 208 1.01 7.89 5.24
N PHE A 209 0.62 7.93 3.97
CA PHE A 209 1.30 8.70 2.93
C PHE A 209 0.32 9.22 1.89
N SER A 210 0.74 10.22 1.12
CA SER A 210 -0.04 10.74 0.00
C SER A 210 -0.09 9.71 -1.13
N SER A 211 -1.29 9.35 -1.59
CA SER A 211 -1.51 8.46 -2.72
C SER A 211 -1.08 9.05 -4.08
N LYS A 212 -0.57 10.28 -4.09
CA LYS A 212 0.07 10.93 -5.25
C LYS A 212 1.56 10.64 -5.35
N GLU A 213 2.17 10.10 -4.28
CA GLU A 213 3.59 9.75 -4.25
C GLU A 213 3.93 8.60 -5.22
N ASN A 214 5.21 8.49 -5.57
CA ASN A 214 5.68 7.36 -6.36
C ASN A 214 5.55 6.05 -5.57
N ILE A 215 4.57 5.22 -5.94
CA ILE A 215 4.25 3.96 -5.26
C ILE A 215 5.46 3.02 -5.15
N ASN A 216 6.39 3.05 -6.13
CA ASN A 216 7.57 2.21 -6.08
C ASN A 216 8.55 2.67 -4.98
N ASP A 217 8.75 3.97 -4.83
CA ASP A 217 9.65 4.54 -3.82
C ASP A 217 9.07 4.43 -2.41
N VAL A 218 7.76 4.66 -2.29
CA VAL A 218 7.02 4.45 -1.04
C VAL A 218 7.05 2.97 -0.65
N GLY A 219 6.76 2.06 -1.59
CA GLY A 219 6.76 0.63 -1.30
C GLY A 219 8.13 0.12 -0.82
N LYS A 220 9.23 0.65 -1.38
CA LYS A 220 10.59 0.37 -0.89
C LYS A 220 10.80 0.83 0.55
N GLN A 221 10.35 2.03 0.89
CA GLN A 221 10.46 2.59 2.24
C GLN A 221 9.63 1.80 3.25
N ILE A 222 8.35 1.55 2.95
CA ILE A 222 7.45 0.78 3.82
C ILE A 222 7.96 -0.66 3.99
N ALA A 223 8.44 -1.30 2.94
CA ALA A 223 9.04 -2.63 3.04
C ALA A 223 10.25 -2.66 3.99
N TYR A 224 11.12 -1.64 3.95
CA TYR A 224 12.21 -1.51 4.91
C TYR A 224 11.68 -1.37 6.35
N MET A 225 10.72 -0.47 6.59
CA MET A 225 10.15 -0.25 7.92
C MET A 225 9.47 -1.49 8.48
N LEU A 226 8.71 -2.22 7.66
CA LEU A 226 8.04 -3.45 8.06
C LEU A 226 9.04 -4.56 8.43
N ARG A 227 10.16 -4.67 7.70
CA ARG A 227 11.24 -5.62 8.05
C ARG A 227 11.90 -5.25 9.37
N ARG A 228 12.23 -3.98 9.57
CA ARG A 228 12.79 -3.47 10.83
C ARG A 228 11.86 -3.71 11.99
N LEU A 229 10.56 -3.50 11.82
CA LEU A 229 9.56 -3.86 12.83
C LEU A 229 9.57 -5.34 13.14
N GLU A 230 9.59 -6.22 12.13
CA GLU A 230 9.59 -7.66 12.36
C GLU A 230 10.88 -8.15 13.04
N ASP A 231 12.04 -7.59 12.67
CA ASP A 231 13.33 -7.95 13.27
C ASP A 231 13.49 -7.34 14.67
N ASP A 232 13.28 -6.03 14.85
CA ASP A 232 13.55 -5.32 16.11
C ASP A 232 12.49 -5.58 17.18
N VAL A 233 11.26 -5.95 16.80
CA VAL A 233 10.26 -6.44 17.77
C VAL A 233 10.64 -7.83 18.24
N ARG A 234 10.97 -8.76 17.32
CA ARG A 234 11.44 -10.12 17.68
C ARG A 234 12.72 -10.11 18.50
N LEU A 235 13.67 -9.21 18.20
CA LEU A 235 14.93 -9.08 18.94
C LEU A 235 14.75 -8.47 20.34
N LYS A 236 13.59 -7.88 20.64
CA LYS A 236 13.24 -7.40 21.99
C LYS A 236 12.38 -8.40 22.78
N GLU A 237 12.13 -9.59 22.24
CA GLU A 237 11.46 -10.70 22.94
C GLU A 237 12.45 -11.53 23.79
N ILE A 238 13.69 -11.07 23.96
CA ILE A 238 14.76 -11.69 24.77
C ILE A 238 14.59 -11.38 26.26
#